data_AF-A0A7L2A1R4-F1
#
_entry.id   AF-A0A7L2A1R4-F1
#
_cell.length_a   1.000
_cell.length_b   1.000
_cell.length_c   1.000
_cell.angle_alpha   90.00
_cell.angle_beta   90.00
_cell.angle_gamma   90.00
#
_symmetry.space_group_name_H-M   'P 1'
#
loop_
_entity.id
_entity.type
_entity.pdbx_description
1 polymer ?
#
loop_
_entity_poly.entity_id
_entity_poly.type
_entity_poly.pdbx_seq_one_letter_code
_entity_poly.pdbx_strand_id
1 'polypeptide(L)'
;SDLGPNVGYEAIGLVDSSLPTVGVFAKATAKDTPKSATEQSGTGIRSESETEAEASEVQIPQSSSPMPHVPQQGEDYGKGVIFYLRDKVVVGIVLWNIFNRMPIARKV
;
A
#
# COMPACT_ATOMS: atom_id res chain seq x y z
N SER A 1 5.54 8.93 -4.25
CA SER A 1 6.97 9.25 -4.23
C SER A 1 7.71 8.07 -4.80
N ASP A 2 8.39 8.29 -5.92
CA ASP A 2 9.04 7.20 -6.66
C ASP A 2 10.55 7.37 -6.54
N LEU A 3 11.23 6.35 -6.02
CA LEU A 3 12.68 6.26 -5.97
C LEU A 3 13.17 5.49 -7.20
N GLY A 4 13.09 6.15 -8.35
CA GLY A 4 13.33 5.53 -9.64
C GLY A 4 12.22 4.54 -10.05
N PRO A 5 12.49 3.64 -11.01
CA PRO A 5 11.46 2.83 -11.64
C PRO A 5 10.96 1.65 -10.81
N ASN A 6 11.64 1.30 -9.72
CA ASN A 6 11.46 0.02 -9.02
C ASN A 6 10.84 0.15 -7.62
N VAL A 7 10.85 1.35 -7.03
CA VAL A 7 10.40 1.57 -5.65
C VAL A 7 9.49 2.78 -5.61
N GLY A 8 8.25 2.59 -5.17
CA GLY A 8 7.26 3.65 -5.01
C GLY A 8 6.56 3.59 -3.66
N TYR A 9 6.21 4.77 -3.16
CA TYR A 9 5.47 4.96 -1.93
C TYR A 9 4.29 5.90 -2.16
N GLU A 10 3.15 5.58 -1.57
CA GLU A 10 1.99 6.47 -1.47
C GLU A 10 1.58 6.61 -0.01
N ALA A 11 1.02 7.76 0.34
CA ALA A 11 0.64 8.04 1.72
C ALA A 11 -0.66 8.86 1.76
N ILE A 12 -1.48 8.59 2.77
CA ILE A 12 -2.70 9.35 3.05
C ILE A 12 -2.96 9.43 4.56
N GLY A 13 -3.58 10.53 5.00
CA GLY A 13 -3.90 10.77 6.41
C GLY A 13 -2.69 11.19 7.26
N LEU A 14 -2.77 10.94 8.56
CA LEU A 14 -1.73 11.26 9.54
C LEU A 14 -0.67 10.16 9.59
N VAL A 15 0.44 10.39 8.89
CA VAL A 15 1.58 9.46 8.80
C VAL A 15 2.77 9.97 9.62
N ASP A 16 2.81 9.60 10.90
CA ASP A 16 3.85 9.99 11.86
C ASP A 16 4.43 8.74 12.53
N SER A 17 5.74 8.52 12.40
CA SER A 17 6.43 7.34 12.96
C SER A 17 6.38 7.23 14.48
N SER A 18 6.00 8.29 15.20
CA SER A 18 5.76 8.25 16.65
C SER A 18 4.43 7.58 17.03
N LEU A 19 3.50 7.42 16.09
CA LEU A 19 2.23 6.74 16.34
C LEU A 19 2.41 5.21 16.38
N PRO A 20 1.53 4.49 17.11
CA PRO A 20 1.44 3.04 16.98
C PRO A 20 1.15 2.63 15.54
N THR A 21 1.87 1.63 15.03
CA THR A 21 1.72 1.14 13.66
C THR A 21 1.55 -0.36 13.58
N VAL A 22 0.88 -0.81 12.53
CA VAL A 22 0.86 -2.22 12.09
C VAL A 22 1.32 -2.27 10.64
N GLY A 23 2.46 -2.92 10.41
CA GLY A 23 2.98 -3.19 9.06
C GLY A 23 2.62 -4.60 8.61
N VAL A 24 2.10 -4.73 7.39
CA VAL A 24 1.81 -6.01 6.74
C VAL A 24 2.55 -6.05 5.41
N PHE A 25 3.49 -6.98 5.27
CA PHE A 25 4.40 -7.05 4.14
C PHE A 25 4.26 -8.36 3.37
N ALA A 26 4.65 -8.32 2.10
CA ALA A 26 4.66 -9.48 1.23
C ALA A 26 5.83 -9.41 0.24
N LYS A 27 6.16 -10.55 -0.37
CA LYS A 27 7.04 -10.58 -1.53
C LYS A 27 6.39 -9.80 -2.68
N ALA A 28 7.16 -8.93 -3.32
CA ALA A 28 6.68 -8.23 -4.50
C ALA A 28 6.64 -9.15 -5.72
N THR A 29 5.75 -8.83 -6.65
CA THR A 29 5.74 -9.37 -8.00
C THR A 29 6.37 -8.36 -8.97
N ALA A 30 6.63 -8.78 -10.21
CA ALA A 30 7.13 -7.87 -11.24
C ALA A 30 6.21 -6.66 -11.50
N LYS A 31 4.91 -6.77 -11.17
CA LYS A 31 3.92 -5.70 -11.37
C LYS A 31 3.97 -4.64 -10.27
N ASP A 32 4.58 -4.94 -9.14
CA ASP A 32 4.58 -4.10 -7.95
C ASP A 32 5.72 -3.06 -8.01
N THR A 33 5.79 -2.31 -9.11
CA THR A 33 6.82 -1.28 -9.34
C THR A 33 6.22 -0.01 -9.96
N PRO A 34 6.81 1.18 -9.70
CA PRO A 34 6.45 2.42 -10.37
C PRO A 34 6.40 2.30 -11.89
N LYS A 35 7.39 1.62 -12.48
CA LYS A 35 7.47 1.41 -13.94
C LYS A 35 6.26 0.66 -14.46
N SER A 36 5.93 -0.49 -13.88
CA SER A 36 4.77 -1.29 -14.31
C SER A 36 3.46 -0.54 -14.11
N ALA A 37 3.32 0.20 -13.01
CA ALA A 37 2.14 1.02 -12.78
C ALA A 37 1.98 2.13 -13.83
N THR A 38 3.08 2.78 -14.25
CA THR A 38 3.07 3.79 -15.32
C THR A 38 2.81 3.19 -16.69
N GLU A 39 3.37 2.01 -16.99
CA GLU A 39 3.07 1.28 -18.23
C GLU A 39 1.58 0.90 -18.32
N GLN A 40 0.96 0.57 -17.18
CA GLN A 40 -0.46 0.22 -17.11
C GLN A 40 -1.39 1.44 -17.23
N SER A 41 -1.04 2.57 -16.59
CA SER A 41 -1.90 3.76 -16.55
C SER A 41 -1.66 4.73 -17.71
N GLY A 42 -0.49 4.66 -18.35
CA GLY A 42 -0.06 5.63 -19.37
C GLY A 42 0.49 6.94 -18.80
N THR A 43 0.58 7.10 -17.47
CA THR A 43 1.08 8.31 -16.82
C THR A 43 2.03 8.01 -15.65
N GLY A 44 3.04 8.87 -15.48
CA GLY A 44 3.94 8.86 -14.32
C GLY A 44 3.37 9.62 -13.11
N ILE A 45 2.27 10.35 -13.29
CA ILE A 45 1.65 11.16 -12.25
C ILE A 45 0.69 10.27 -11.45
N ARG A 46 1.13 9.84 -10.26
CA ARG A 46 0.40 8.87 -9.43
C ARG A 46 -1.02 9.30 -9.07
N SER A 47 -1.21 10.60 -8.79
CA SER A 47 -2.54 11.14 -8.47
C SER A 47 -3.56 10.99 -9.60
N GLU A 48 -3.11 11.02 -10.86
CA GLU A 48 -3.98 10.80 -12.02
C GLU A 48 -4.38 9.32 -12.14
N SER A 49 -3.43 8.40 -11.93
CA SER A 49 -3.70 6.95 -12.03
C SER A 49 -4.52 6.39 -10.86
N GLU A 50 -4.35 6.94 -9.65
CA GLU A 50 -5.03 6.47 -8.44
C GLU A 50 -6.50 6.90 -8.33
N THR A 51 -6.98 7.79 -9.22
CA THR A 51 -8.27 8.52 -9.10
C THR A 51 -8.40 9.31 -7.79
N GLU A 52 -9.23 10.36 -7.78
CA GLU A 52 -9.55 11.13 -6.56
C GLU A 52 -10.66 10.48 -5.72
N ALA A 53 -11.37 9.49 -6.28
CA ALA A 53 -12.51 8.86 -5.63
C ALA A 53 -12.12 7.94 -4.46
N GLU A 54 -13.08 7.72 -3.56
CA GLU A 54 -13.05 6.65 -2.58
C GLU A 54 -13.70 5.39 -3.17
N ALA A 55 -13.31 4.21 -2.67
CA ALA A 55 -14.00 2.97 -3.01
C ALA A 55 -15.41 2.98 -2.41
N SER A 56 -16.42 2.54 -3.19
CA SER A 56 -17.80 2.45 -2.69
C SER A 56 -17.92 1.48 -1.52
N GLU A 57 -17.24 0.33 -1.61
CA GLU A 57 -17.20 -0.72 -0.61
C GLU A 57 -15.80 -1.34 -0.53
N VAL A 58 -15.42 -1.79 0.66
CA VAL A 58 -14.19 -2.56 0.89
C VAL A 58 -14.59 -3.94 1.40
N GLN A 59 -14.59 -4.92 0.51
CA GLN A 59 -14.87 -6.32 0.85
C GLN A 59 -13.55 -7.04 1.13
N ILE A 60 -13.44 -7.65 2.31
CA ILE A 60 -12.29 -8.48 2.67
C ILE A 60 -12.49 -9.85 1.99
N PRO A 61 -11.66 -10.24 1.01
CA PRO A 61 -11.84 -11.52 0.31
C PRO A 61 -11.69 -12.70 1.28
N GLN A 62 -12.65 -13.62 1.27
CA GLN A 62 -12.64 -14.84 2.10
C GLN A 62 -11.70 -15.94 1.58
N SER A 63 -10.83 -15.65 0.59
CA SER A 63 -9.96 -16.66 0.00
C SER A 63 -8.91 -17.14 0.99
N SER A 64 -8.36 -18.34 0.73
CA SER A 64 -7.28 -19.00 1.49
C SER A 64 -5.95 -18.25 1.33
N SER A 65 -5.93 -16.97 1.71
CA SER A 65 -4.69 -16.24 1.89
C SER A 65 -3.90 -16.91 3.02
N PRO A 66 -2.58 -17.08 2.86
CA PRO A 66 -1.76 -17.66 3.90
C PRO A 66 -1.96 -16.85 5.18
N MET A 67 -2.14 -17.54 6.31
CA MET A 67 -2.21 -16.87 7.61
C MET A 67 -0.97 -15.97 7.76
N PRO A 68 -1.14 -14.70 8.16
CA PRO A 68 -0.01 -13.85 8.47
C PRO A 68 0.89 -14.54 9.49
N HIS A 69 2.18 -14.58 9.22
CA HIS A 69 3.17 -15.08 10.16
C HIS A 69 4.09 -13.95 10.60
N VAL A 70 4.77 -14.18 11.72
CA VAL A 70 5.82 -13.26 12.18
C VAL A 70 6.95 -13.26 11.16
N PRO A 71 7.53 -12.08 10.83
CA PRO A 71 8.66 -12.01 9.92
C PRO A 71 9.82 -12.92 10.33
N GLN A 72 10.34 -13.66 9.36
CA GLN A 72 11.49 -14.55 9.57
C GLN A 72 12.78 -13.91 9.04
N GLN A 73 13.90 -14.21 9.69
CA GLN A 73 15.20 -13.72 9.24
C GLN A 73 15.51 -14.28 7.85
N GLY A 74 15.92 -13.41 6.93
CA GLY A 74 16.21 -13.76 5.53
C GLY A 74 15.02 -13.66 4.58
N GLU A 75 13.85 -13.20 5.05
CA GLU A 75 12.74 -12.88 4.17
C GLU A 75 12.89 -11.48 3.56
N ASP A 76 13.04 -11.45 2.23
CA ASP A 76 13.05 -10.22 1.47
C ASP A 76 11.62 -9.84 1.07
N TYR A 77 11.03 -8.88 1.79
CA TYR A 77 9.78 -8.26 1.39
C TYR A 77 10.04 -7.19 0.32
N GLY A 78 9.08 -6.99 -0.57
CA GLY A 78 9.19 -6.00 -1.65
C GLY A 78 8.00 -5.05 -1.76
N LYS A 79 6.96 -5.27 -0.95
CA LYS A 79 5.75 -4.46 -0.89
C LYS A 79 5.07 -4.59 0.47
N GLY A 80 4.23 -3.63 0.80
CA GLY A 80 3.42 -3.73 2.00
C GLY A 80 2.55 -2.51 2.25
N VAL A 81 1.74 -2.62 3.29
CA VAL A 81 0.90 -1.55 3.83
C VAL A 81 1.27 -1.32 5.29
N ILE A 82 1.34 -0.06 5.69
CA ILE A 82 1.57 0.35 7.07
C ILE A 82 0.37 1.19 7.51
N PHE A 83 -0.32 0.71 8.54
CA PHE A 83 -1.44 1.42 9.17
C PHE A 83 -0.93 2.19 10.38
N TYR A 84 -1.24 3.48 10.44
CA TYR A 84 -0.99 4.36 11.58
C TYR A 84 -2.27 4.45 12.41
N LEU A 85 -2.16 4.22 13.72
CA LEU A 85 -3.30 3.99 14.59
C LEU A 85 -3.43 5.05 15.68
N ARG A 86 -4.68 5.33 16.04
CA ARG A 86 -5.07 5.99 17.29
C ARG A 86 -6.29 5.28 17.84
N ASP A 87 -6.21 4.76 19.07
CA ASP A 87 -7.31 4.03 19.72
C ASP A 87 -7.90 2.88 18.85
N LYS A 88 -7.01 2.15 18.15
CA LYS A 88 -7.34 1.07 17.20
C LYS A 88 -8.06 1.53 15.91
N VAL A 89 -8.21 2.83 15.70
CA VAL A 89 -8.72 3.42 14.46
C VAL A 89 -7.54 3.78 13.56
N VAL A 90 -7.65 3.50 12.27
CA VAL A 90 -6.66 3.91 11.26
C VAL A 90 -6.79 5.41 11.04
N VAL A 91 -5.69 6.14 11.20
CA VAL A 91 -5.63 7.59 10.97
C VAL A 91 -4.71 7.97 9.80
N GLY A 92 -3.91 7.02 9.33
CA GLY A 92 -3.04 7.19 8.17
C GLY A 92 -2.58 5.85 7.62
N ILE A 93 -2.25 5.85 6.33
CA ILE A 93 -1.80 4.65 5.60
C ILE A 93 -0.58 5.04 4.75
N VAL A 94 0.44 4.19 4.78
CA VAL A 94 1.53 4.19 3.79
C VAL A 94 1.44 2.90 2.98
N LEU A 95 1.47 3.03 1.66
CA LEU A 95 1.54 1.95 0.69
C LEU A 95 2.94 1.93 0.09
N TRP A 96 3.64 0.81 0.22
CA TRP A 96 4.94 0.58 -0.40
C TRP A 96 4.80 -0.44 -1.53
N ASN A 97 5.11 -0.03 -2.76
CA ASN A 97 4.97 -0.86 -3.97
C ASN A 97 3.57 -1.51 -4.09
N ILE A 98 2.55 -0.77 -3.69
CA ILE A 98 1.14 -1.11 -3.90
C ILE A 98 0.53 0.09 -4.61
N PHE A 99 0.09 -0.12 -5.85
CA PHE A 99 -0.51 0.90 -6.71
C PHE A 99 -1.95 0.49 -7.06
N ASN A 100 -2.75 1.46 -7.48
CA ASN A 100 -4.18 1.41 -7.81
C ASN A 100 -5.04 0.95 -6.62
N ARG A 101 -4.72 1.47 -5.43
CA ARG A 101 -5.33 1.11 -4.14
C ARG A 101 -5.62 2.31 -3.25
N MET A 102 -5.30 3.53 -3.65
CA MET A 102 -5.63 4.73 -2.90
C MET A 102 -7.14 4.91 -2.63
N PRO A 103 -8.07 4.55 -3.54
CA PRO A 103 -9.50 4.63 -3.25
C PRO A 103 -9.92 3.76 -2.06
N ILE A 104 -9.27 2.60 -1.88
CA ILE A 104 -9.50 1.73 -0.72
C ILE A 104 -8.89 2.37 0.53
N ALA A 105 -7.67 2.90 0.44
CA ALA A 105 -7.00 3.57 1.56
C ALA A 105 -7.75 4.82 2.05
N ARG A 106 -8.46 5.54 1.17
CA ARG A 106 -9.35 6.66 1.55
C ARG A 106 -10.59 6.19 2.31
N LYS A 107 -11.14 5.03 1.93
CA LYS A 107 -12.39 4.49 2.48
C LYS A 107 -12.21 3.88 3.87
N VAL A 108 -11.02 3.35 4.14
CA VAL A 108 -10.62 2.77 5.44
C VAL A 108 -10.43 3.87 6.46
#